data_AF-A0A359M1Y0-F1
#
_entry.id   AF-A0A359M1Y0-F1
#
_cell.length_a   1.000
_cell.length_b   1.000
_cell.length_c   1.000
_cell.angle_alpha   90.00
_cell.angle_beta   90.00
_cell.angle_gamma   90.00
#
_symmetry.space_group_name_H-M   'P 1'
#
loop_
_entity.id
_entity.type
_entity.pdbx_description
1 polymer ?
#
loop_
_entity_poly.entity_id
_entity_poly.type
_entity_poly.pdbx_seq_one_letter_code
_entity_poly.pdbx_strand_id
1 'polypeptide(L)'
;MATQVHHSLTLPPAEARYGRRYVWERPVRISHWLNVLAIATLFSTGLFIASPQLSPNGEAYGNFIMGRARQIHFVAGYVLLFSFLLRVYWFYVGNNYARSGFPLVWQRSWWADLKAQALQYLRLDRGHVHLGHSALAGLAYTVFVIFLGWAQIFTGLALYSESNPGGFWDRLLGW
;
A
#
# COMPACT_ATOMS: atom_id res chain seq x y z
N MET A 1 21.15 -17.18 9.61
CA MET A 1 21.58 -18.12 8.56
C MET A 1 21.04 -17.65 7.21
N ALA A 2 21.96 -17.18 6.36
CA ALA A 2 21.86 -16.91 4.91
C ALA A 2 20.63 -16.15 4.36
N THR A 3 20.78 -14.83 4.34
CA THR A 3 20.18 -13.89 3.37
C THR A 3 20.48 -14.37 1.95
N GLN A 4 19.51 -14.96 1.24
CA GLN A 4 19.68 -15.28 -0.17
C GLN A 4 19.58 -14.01 -1.01
N VAL A 5 20.76 -13.55 -1.45
CA VAL A 5 20.94 -12.64 -2.57
C VAL A 5 20.34 -13.32 -3.81
N HIS A 6 19.48 -12.58 -4.52
CA HIS A 6 18.71 -13.02 -5.68
C HIS A 6 19.43 -14.04 -6.57
N HIS A 7 19.05 -15.31 -6.45
CA HIS A 7 19.45 -16.32 -7.43
C HIS A 7 18.60 -16.09 -8.69
N SER A 8 19.16 -15.41 -9.69
CA SER A 8 18.65 -15.52 -11.06
C SER A 8 18.79 -16.99 -11.45
N LEU A 9 17.67 -17.65 -11.71
CA LEU A 9 17.69 -19.03 -12.22
C LEU A 9 18.11 -18.94 -13.69
N THR A 10 19.40 -19.15 -13.97
CA THR A 10 19.85 -19.46 -15.34
C THR A 10 19.48 -20.90 -15.62
N LEU A 11 18.28 -21.12 -16.14
CA LEU A 11 17.85 -22.45 -16.58
C LEU A 11 18.46 -22.76 -17.96
N PRO A 12 19.13 -23.91 -18.14
CA PRO A 12 19.54 -24.36 -19.47
C PRO A 12 18.31 -24.56 -20.38
N PRO A 13 18.42 -24.27 -21.69
CA PRO A 13 17.26 -24.11 -22.58
C PRO A 13 16.39 -25.37 -22.75
N ALA A 14 16.89 -26.55 -22.39
CA ALA A 14 16.17 -27.82 -22.50
C ALA A 14 15.22 -28.14 -21.33
N GLU A 15 15.36 -27.46 -20.17
CA GLU A 15 14.56 -27.73 -18.96
C GLU A 15 13.75 -26.52 -18.47
N ALA A 16 13.37 -25.60 -19.36
CA ALA A 16 12.39 -24.56 -19.05
C ALA A 16 10.97 -25.16 -18.92
N ARG A 17 10.78 -26.14 -18.02
CA ARG A 17 9.44 -26.51 -17.55
C ARG A 17 8.91 -25.31 -16.77
N TYR A 18 7.83 -24.70 -17.26
CA TYR A 18 7.09 -23.65 -16.56
C TYR A 18 6.64 -24.14 -15.17
N GLY A 19 7.50 -23.98 -14.17
CA GLY A 19 7.21 -24.28 -12.77
C GLY A 19 6.29 -23.21 -12.22
N ARG A 20 4.97 -23.45 -12.25
CA ARG A 20 3.97 -22.54 -11.68
C ARG A 20 4.04 -22.60 -10.15
N ARG A 21 4.91 -21.81 -9.54
CA ARG A 21 5.04 -21.75 -8.07
C ARG A 21 3.99 -20.79 -7.50
N TYR A 22 3.22 -21.25 -6.52
CA TYR A 22 2.20 -20.44 -5.87
C TYR A 22 2.86 -19.44 -4.91
N VAL A 23 3.14 -18.24 -5.42
CA VAL A 23 3.85 -17.19 -4.67
C VAL A 23 2.89 -16.29 -3.88
N TRP A 24 1.70 -16.02 -4.43
CA TRP A 24 0.71 -15.11 -3.84
C TRP A 24 -0.53 -15.83 -3.34
N GLU A 25 -0.66 -15.88 -2.02
CA GLU A 25 -1.81 -16.45 -1.31
C GLU A 25 -3.10 -15.66 -1.59
N ARG A 26 -4.23 -16.37 -1.71
CA ARG A 26 -5.58 -15.79 -1.86
C ARG A 26 -5.88 -14.63 -0.88
N PRO A 27 -5.60 -14.74 0.43
CA PRO A 27 -5.85 -13.65 1.38
C PRO A 27 -5.16 -12.34 1.00
N VAL A 28 -3.94 -12.41 0.48
CA VAL A 28 -3.19 -11.20 0.10
C VAL A 28 -3.77 -10.55 -1.15
N ARG A 29 -4.37 -11.33 -2.05
CA ARG A 29 -5.07 -10.79 -3.22
C ARG A 29 -6.35 -10.07 -2.80
N ILE A 30 -7.10 -10.64 -1.86
CA ILE A 30 -8.32 -10.01 -1.33
C ILE A 30 -7.96 -8.70 -0.64
N SER A 31 -6.95 -8.67 0.23
CA SER A 31 -6.52 -7.44 0.90
C SER A 31 -6.02 -6.39 -0.10
N HIS A 32 -5.36 -6.82 -1.18
CA HIS A 32 -4.95 -5.92 -2.26
C HIS A 32 -6.16 -5.26 -2.94
N TRP A 33 -7.17 -6.03 -3.34
CA TRP A 33 -8.37 -5.47 -3.96
C TRP A 33 -9.17 -4.57 -3.01
N LEU A 34 -9.23 -4.92 -1.72
CA LEU A 34 -9.80 -4.05 -0.70
C LEU A 34 -9.06 -2.71 -0.61
N ASN A 35 -7.72 -2.72 -0.68
CA ASN A 35 -6.93 -1.49 -0.71
C ASN A 35 -7.23 -0.65 -1.95
N VAL A 36 -7.34 -1.27 -3.13
CA VAL A 36 -7.67 -0.54 -4.36
C VAL A 36 -9.01 0.17 -4.22
N LEU A 37 -10.04 -0.54 -3.74
CA LEU A 37 -11.38 0.03 -3.53
C LEU A 37 -11.39 1.12 -2.45
N ALA A 38 -10.68 0.90 -1.34
CA ALA A 38 -10.58 1.87 -0.26
C ALA A 38 -9.87 3.16 -0.71
N ILE A 39 -8.73 3.04 -1.40
CA ILE A 39 -7.97 4.18 -1.92
C ILE A 39 -8.78 4.97 -2.94
N ALA A 40 -9.44 4.28 -3.89
CA ALA A 40 -10.30 4.95 -4.87
C ALA A 40 -11.44 5.72 -4.18
N THR A 41 -12.09 5.11 -3.19
CA THR A 41 -13.16 5.75 -2.42
C THR A 41 -12.64 6.95 -1.64
N LEU A 42 -11.52 6.81 -0.93
CA LEU A 42 -10.87 7.88 -0.17
C LEU A 42 -10.46 9.05 -1.06
N PHE A 43 -9.91 8.77 -2.25
CA PHE A 43 -9.52 9.80 -3.20
C PHE A 43 -10.73 10.58 -3.71
N SER A 44 -11.77 9.89 -4.20
CA SER A 44 -12.98 10.54 -4.72
C SER A 44 -13.73 11.33 -3.64
N THR A 45 -13.89 10.76 -2.45
CA THR A 45 -14.58 11.44 -1.33
C THR A 45 -13.73 12.55 -0.72
N GLY A 46 -12.41 12.40 -0.66
CA GLY A 46 -11.49 13.43 -0.17
C GLY A 46 -11.45 14.65 -1.07
N LEU A 47 -11.41 14.45 -2.39
CA LEU A 47 -11.55 15.54 -3.36
C LEU A 47 -12.89 16.27 -3.21
N PHE A 48 -13.97 15.53 -2.98
CA PHE A 48 -15.29 16.12 -2.75
C PHE A 48 -15.37 16.93 -1.44
N ILE A 49 -14.72 16.47 -0.37
CA ILE A 49 -14.65 17.19 0.91
C ILE A 49 -13.83 18.49 0.77
N ALA A 50 -12.72 18.43 0.02
CA ALA A 50 -11.86 19.60 -0.23
C ALA A 50 -12.52 20.63 -1.15
N SER A 51 -13.24 20.18 -2.18
CA SER A 51 -13.96 21.03 -3.12
C SER A 51 -15.38 20.50 -3.34
N PRO A 52 -16.38 21.04 -2.61
CA PRO A 52 -17.76 20.61 -2.75
C PRO A 52 -18.38 21.14 -4.06
N GLN A 53 -18.17 20.41 -5.15
CA GLN A 53 -18.72 20.72 -6.48
C GLN A 53 -20.24 20.47 -6.55
N LEU A 54 -20.75 19.52 -5.76
CA LEU A 54 -22.18 19.16 -5.72
C LEU A 54 -22.88 19.88 -4.57
N SER A 55 -22.93 21.21 -4.62
CA SER A 55 -23.77 21.98 -3.68
C SER A 55 -25.24 21.86 -4.11
N PRO A 56 -26.09 21.14 -3.36
CA PRO A 56 -27.49 21.00 -3.74
C PRO A 56 -28.23 22.33 -3.53
N ASN A 57 -29.03 22.73 -4.51
CA ASN A 57 -29.96 23.85 -4.37
C ASN A 57 -31.17 23.37 -3.54
N GLY A 58 -31.41 23.97 -2.38
CA GLY A 58 -32.54 23.63 -1.50
C GLY A 58 -32.24 23.84 -0.02
N GLU A 59 -33.21 23.53 0.85
CA GLU A 59 -33.03 23.68 2.29
C GLU A 59 -32.06 22.63 2.87
N ALA A 60 -31.26 23.05 3.85
CA ALA A 60 -30.19 22.23 4.42
C ALA A 60 -30.69 20.97 5.14
N TYR A 61 -31.92 20.96 5.64
CA TYR A 61 -32.48 19.80 6.34
C TYR A 61 -32.74 18.60 5.41
N GLY A 62 -33.01 18.86 4.11
CA GLY A 62 -33.28 17.83 3.12
C GLY A 62 -32.01 17.26 2.46
N ASN A 63 -30.85 17.90 2.68
CA ASN A 63 -29.64 17.68 1.91
C ASN A 63 -28.42 17.37 2.81
N PHE A 64 -28.18 16.09 3.11
CA PHE A 64 -27.05 15.64 3.91
C PHE A 64 -25.88 15.05 3.08
N ILE A 65 -25.61 15.63 1.92
CA ILE A 65 -24.65 15.09 0.94
C ILE A 65 -23.22 15.14 1.50
N MET A 66 -22.80 16.27 2.06
CA MET A 66 -21.45 16.42 2.66
C MET A 66 -21.26 15.50 3.86
N GLY A 67 -22.26 15.39 4.73
CA GLY A 67 -22.20 14.51 5.90
C GLY A 67 -22.08 13.04 5.49
N ARG A 68 -22.84 12.60 4.47
CA ARG A 68 -22.75 11.24 3.92
C ARG A 68 -21.40 10.98 3.25
N ALA A 69 -20.84 11.95 2.52
CA ALA A 69 -19.51 11.83 1.94
C ALA A 69 -18.42 11.67 3.02
N ARG A 70 -18.47 12.49 4.08
CA ARG A 70 -17.58 12.34 5.26
C ARG A 70 -17.72 10.97 5.92
N GLN A 71 -18.95 10.49 6.12
CA GLN A 71 -19.19 9.17 6.69
C GLN A 71 -18.56 8.06 5.85
N ILE A 72 -18.76 8.07 4.52
CA ILE A 72 -18.16 7.09 3.60
C ILE A 72 -16.63 7.20 3.65
N HIS A 73 -16.08 8.41 3.68
CA HIS A 73 -14.64 8.64 3.78
C HIS A 73 -14.04 8.03 5.04
N PHE A 74 -14.66 8.26 6.21
CA PHE A 74 -14.19 7.68 7.47
C PHE A 74 -14.27 6.16 7.48
N VAL A 75 -15.37 5.58 6.99
CA VAL A 75 -15.52 4.11 6.88
C VAL A 75 -14.44 3.52 5.97
N ALA A 76 -14.20 4.14 4.81
CA ALA A 76 -13.14 3.71 3.89
C ALA A 76 -11.74 3.83 4.53
N GLY A 77 -11.52 4.86 5.35
CA GLY A 77 -10.29 5.04 6.13
C GLY A 77 -10.05 3.89 7.12
N TYR A 78 -11.09 3.45 7.83
CA TYR A 78 -11.00 2.28 8.71
C TYR A 78 -10.73 0.98 7.93
N VAL A 79 -11.35 0.80 6.77
CA VAL A 79 -11.08 -0.37 5.90
C VAL A 79 -9.60 -0.39 5.47
N LEU A 80 -9.05 0.77 5.09
CA LEU A 80 -7.64 0.90 4.76
C LEU A 80 -6.75 0.58 5.96
N LEU A 81 -7.06 1.12 7.15
CA LEU A 81 -6.34 0.83 8.40
C LEU A 81 -6.30 -0.67 8.70
N PHE A 82 -7.46 -1.35 8.70
CA PHE A 82 -7.52 -2.79 8.97
C PHE A 82 -6.77 -3.61 7.94
N SER A 83 -6.81 -3.21 6.66
CA SER A 83 -6.04 -3.90 5.62
C SER A 83 -4.53 -3.71 5.78
N PHE A 84 -4.08 -2.54 6.24
CA PHE A 84 -2.68 -2.31 6.62
C PHE A 84 -2.27 -3.13 7.84
N LEU A 85 -3.13 -3.24 8.86
CA LEU A 85 -2.88 -4.09 10.02
C LEU A 85 -2.79 -5.57 9.63
N LEU A 86 -3.70 -6.05 8.77
CA LEU A 86 -3.63 -7.40 8.19
C LEU A 86 -2.30 -7.59 7.45
N ARG A 87 -1.83 -6.58 6.71
CA ARG A 87 -0.55 -6.64 5.99
C ARG A 87 0.64 -6.75 6.95
N VAL A 88 0.64 -6.00 8.05
CA VAL A 88 1.67 -6.12 9.10
C VAL A 88 1.63 -7.51 9.73
N TYR A 89 0.45 -8.04 10.04
CA TYR A 89 0.30 -9.41 10.54
C TYR A 89 0.85 -10.45 9.56
N TRP A 90 0.47 -10.36 8.27
CA TRP A 90 0.92 -11.29 7.24
C TRP A 90 2.41 -11.14 6.88
N PHE A 91 3.04 -10.01 7.21
CA PHE A 91 4.48 -9.84 7.10
C PHE A 91 5.24 -10.73 8.12
N TYR A 92 4.71 -10.85 9.35
CA TYR A 92 5.30 -11.71 10.37
C TYR A 92 4.96 -13.19 10.18
N VAL A 93 3.70 -13.50 9.89
CA VAL A 93 3.17 -14.89 9.83
C VAL A 93 3.29 -15.52 8.43
N GLY A 94 3.34 -14.71 7.37
CA GLY A 94 3.33 -15.18 5.99
C GLY A 94 4.66 -15.77 5.49
N ASN A 95 4.61 -16.24 4.24
CA ASN A 95 5.73 -16.90 3.54
C ASN A 95 6.96 -15.99 3.36
N ASN A 96 8.14 -16.56 3.08
CA ASN A 96 9.40 -15.82 2.86
C ASN A 96 9.28 -14.72 1.77
N TYR A 97 8.36 -14.88 0.81
CA TYR A 97 8.03 -13.89 -0.23
C TYR A 97 7.19 -12.70 0.28
N ALA A 98 6.45 -12.86 1.37
CA ALA A 98 5.78 -11.75 2.04
C ALA A 98 6.80 -10.81 2.72
N ARG A 99 7.99 -11.34 3.07
CA ARG A 99 9.11 -10.57 3.61
C ARG A 99 10.02 -9.96 2.55
N SER A 100 10.00 -10.48 1.32
CA SER A 100 10.95 -10.11 0.26
C SER A 100 10.70 -8.72 -0.38
N GLY A 101 9.83 -7.90 0.21
CA GLY A 101 9.58 -6.52 -0.23
C GLY A 101 10.31 -5.47 0.60
N PHE A 102 10.96 -5.83 1.70
CA PHE A 102 11.69 -4.86 2.53
C PHE A 102 13.01 -4.46 1.87
N PRO A 103 13.25 -3.15 1.66
CA PRO A 103 14.51 -2.67 1.11
C PRO A 103 15.60 -2.97 2.13
N LEU A 104 16.57 -3.79 1.73
CA LEU A 104 17.78 -4.05 2.51
C LEU A 104 18.71 -2.85 2.39
N VAL A 105 18.28 -1.70 2.91
CA VAL A 105 18.99 -0.41 2.83
C VAL A 105 20.41 -0.46 3.40
N TRP A 106 20.67 -1.44 4.27
CA TRP A 106 21.97 -1.69 4.90
C TRP A 106 22.98 -2.43 4.01
N GLN A 107 22.56 -2.98 2.86
CA GLN A 107 23.44 -3.70 1.94
C GLN A 107 23.85 -2.82 0.76
N ARG A 108 25.16 -2.66 0.55
CA ARG A 108 25.69 -1.90 -0.61
C ARG A 108 25.33 -2.54 -1.96
N SER A 109 25.21 -3.86 -2.02
CA SER A 109 24.76 -4.60 -3.20
C SER A 109 23.35 -4.19 -3.64
N TRP A 110 22.46 -3.90 -2.70
CA TRP A 110 21.09 -3.49 -2.99
C TRP A 110 21.01 -2.12 -3.70
N TRP A 111 21.89 -1.18 -3.33
CA TRP A 111 21.99 0.12 -4.00
C TRP A 111 22.57 0.02 -5.42
N ALA A 112 23.51 -0.91 -5.64
CA ALA A 112 24.04 -1.18 -6.97
C ALA A 112 22.96 -1.80 -7.88
N ASP A 113 22.20 -2.77 -7.37
CA ASP A 113 21.07 -3.39 -8.07
C ASP A 113 19.95 -2.38 -8.37
N LEU A 114 19.65 -1.47 -7.43
CA LEU A 114 18.65 -0.43 -7.63
C LEU A 114 19.05 0.55 -8.76
N LYS A 115 20.31 0.98 -8.80
CA LYS A 115 20.82 1.84 -9.88
C LYS A 115 20.82 1.11 -11.23
N ALA A 116 21.23 -0.16 -11.26
CA ALA A 116 21.24 -0.97 -12.47
C ALA A 116 19.81 -1.17 -13.02
N GLN A 117 18.85 -1.48 -12.16
CA GLN A 117 17.43 -1.64 -12.55
C GLN A 117 16.82 -0.31 -13.00
N ALA A 118 17.05 0.80 -12.29
CA ALA A 118 16.55 2.11 -12.69
C ALA A 118 17.06 2.52 -14.08
N LEU A 119 18.33 2.27 -14.36
CA LEU A 119 18.93 2.56 -15.66
C LEU A 119 18.41 1.62 -16.76
N GLN A 120 18.17 0.34 -16.46
CA GLN A 120 17.55 -0.61 -17.40
C GLN A 120 16.12 -0.19 -17.78
N TYR A 121 15.31 0.23 -16.81
CA TYR A 121 13.96 0.73 -17.07
C TYR A 121 13.96 2.02 -17.91
N LEU A 122 14.86 2.97 -17.63
CA LEU A 122 15.01 4.19 -18.42
C LEU A 122 15.44 3.92 -19.87
N ARG A 123 16.14 2.80 -20.12
CA ARG A 123 16.60 2.38 -21.44
C ARG A 123 15.60 1.49 -22.19
N LEU A 124 14.43 1.19 -21.60
CA LEU A 124 13.44 0.24 -22.12
C LEU A 124 14.02 -1.15 -22.46
N ASP A 125 15.11 -1.54 -21.80
CA ASP A 125 15.74 -2.83 -22.06
C ASP A 125 14.97 -3.94 -21.32
N ARG A 126 14.83 -5.13 -21.92
CA ARG A 126 14.10 -6.25 -21.30
C ARG A 126 14.99 -6.89 -20.22
N GLY A 127 15.05 -6.23 -19.06
CA GLY A 127 15.84 -6.65 -17.91
C GLY A 127 15.41 -7.97 -17.27
N HIS A 128 16.28 -8.49 -16.41
CA HIS A 128 16.16 -9.80 -15.76
C HIS A 128 14.84 -10.00 -14.99
N VAL A 129 14.21 -11.16 -15.17
CA VAL A 129 13.01 -11.57 -14.44
C VAL A 129 13.38 -11.92 -13.00
N HIS A 130 13.11 -11.01 -12.06
CA HIS A 130 13.25 -11.30 -10.64
C HIS A 130 12.03 -12.06 -10.11
N LEU A 131 12.26 -13.21 -9.47
CA LEU A 131 11.24 -13.96 -8.73
C LEU A 131 10.92 -13.21 -7.41
N GLY A 132 10.02 -12.23 -7.45
CA GLY A 132 9.60 -11.44 -6.28
C GLY A 132 9.50 -9.94 -6.57
N HIS A 133 9.80 -9.10 -5.58
CA HIS A 133 9.99 -7.66 -5.80
C HIS A 133 11.43 -7.40 -6.25
N SER A 134 11.59 -6.63 -7.32
CA SER A 134 12.87 -6.04 -7.69
C SER A 134 13.29 -5.01 -6.61
N ALA A 135 14.58 -4.66 -6.52
CA ALA A 135 15.07 -3.69 -5.52
C ALA A 135 14.31 -2.35 -5.65
N LEU A 136 14.02 -1.94 -6.89
CA LEU A 136 13.22 -0.76 -7.19
C LEU A 136 11.75 -0.92 -6.75
N ALA A 137 11.12 -2.06 -7.02
CA ALA A 137 9.74 -2.32 -6.62
C ALA A 137 9.58 -2.40 -5.09
N GLY A 138 10.57 -2.96 -4.37
CA GLY A 138 10.58 -2.99 -2.91
C GLY A 138 10.73 -1.59 -2.28
N LEU A 139 11.57 -0.73 -2.88
CA LEU A 139 11.68 0.67 -2.46
C LEU A 139 10.38 1.43 -2.71
N ALA A 140 9.81 1.33 -3.92
CA ALA A 140 8.56 2.00 -4.26
C ALA A 140 7.42 1.55 -3.32
N TYR A 141 7.32 0.25 -3.05
CA TYR A 141 6.35 -0.29 -2.10
C TYR A 141 6.53 0.29 -0.69
N THR A 142 7.77 0.39 -0.22
CA THR A 142 8.05 0.90 1.14
C THR A 142 7.77 2.39 1.26
N VAL A 143 8.14 3.19 0.27
CA VAL A 143 7.93 4.64 0.31
C VAL A 143 6.46 4.99 0.09
N PHE A 144 5.85 4.48 -0.99
CA PHE A 144 4.51 4.91 -1.40
C PHE A 144 3.39 4.16 -0.68
N VAL A 145 3.58 2.87 -0.36
CA VAL A 145 2.52 2.10 0.30
C VAL A 145 2.72 2.14 1.80
N ILE A 146 3.89 1.76 2.32
CA ILE A 146 4.10 1.70 3.78
C ILE A 146 4.19 3.11 4.37
N PHE A 147 5.19 3.91 3.99
CA PHE A 147 5.42 5.20 4.63
C PHE A 147 4.28 6.20 4.38
N LEU A 148 3.94 6.45 3.11
CA LEU A 148 2.86 7.39 2.78
C LEU A 148 1.49 6.89 3.25
N GLY A 149 1.21 5.59 3.17
CA GLY A 149 -0.03 5.00 3.68
C GLY A 149 -0.19 5.18 5.18
N TRP A 150 0.85 4.89 5.97
CA TRP A 150 0.82 5.15 7.42
C TRP A 150 0.72 6.63 7.75
N ALA A 151 1.43 7.50 7.02
CA ALA A 151 1.31 8.94 7.21
C ALA A 151 -0.14 9.42 7.02
N GLN A 152 -0.81 8.99 5.94
CA GLN A 152 -2.22 9.33 5.68
C GLN A 152 -3.19 8.78 6.75
N ILE A 153 -2.92 7.58 7.27
CA ILE A 153 -3.71 6.99 8.35
C ILE A 153 -3.58 7.82 9.63
N PHE A 154 -2.35 8.17 10.03
CA PHE A 154 -2.13 8.93 11.26
C PHE A 154 -2.68 10.35 11.15
N THR A 155 -2.42 11.07 10.05
CA THR A 155 -2.97 12.41 9.86
C THR A 155 -4.50 12.39 9.77
N GLY A 156 -5.06 11.40 9.08
CA GLY A 156 -6.51 11.22 8.97
C GLY A 156 -7.19 10.91 10.31
N LEU A 157 -6.58 10.05 11.14
CA LEU A 157 -7.11 9.74 12.48
C LEU A 157 -7.00 10.93 13.45
N ALA A 158 -5.94 11.74 13.34
CA ALA A 158 -5.80 12.96 14.13
C ALA A 158 -6.86 14.01 13.74
N LEU A 159 -7.15 14.19 12.44
CA LEU A 159 -8.27 15.04 12.00
C LEU A 159 -9.64 14.47 12.42
N TYR A 160 -9.77 13.14 12.46
CA TYR A 160 -10.99 12.50 12.93
C TYR A 160 -11.20 12.70 14.43
N SER A 161 -10.14 12.80 15.23
CA SER A 161 -10.26 12.97 16.68
C SER A 161 -10.85 14.32 17.08
N GLU A 162 -10.53 15.40 16.35
CA GLU A 162 -11.18 16.70 16.57
C GLU A 162 -12.70 16.66 16.34
N SER A 163 -13.18 15.72 15.52
CA SER A 163 -14.64 15.55 15.33
C SER A 163 -15.33 14.88 16.52
N ASN A 164 -14.60 14.30 17.48
CA ASN A 164 -15.15 13.70 18.70
C ASN A 164 -14.26 13.98 19.94
N PRO A 165 -14.29 15.22 20.47
CA PRO A 165 -13.48 15.63 21.62
C PRO A 165 -13.76 14.73 22.85
N GLY A 166 -12.70 14.22 23.48
CA GLY A 166 -12.77 13.31 24.64
C GLY A 166 -12.88 11.81 24.31
N GLY A 167 -12.97 11.46 23.03
CA GLY A 167 -13.01 10.07 22.52
C GLY A 167 -11.65 9.35 22.58
N PHE A 168 -11.65 8.06 22.23
CA PHE A 168 -10.44 7.21 22.27
C PHE A 168 -9.29 7.74 21.40
N TRP A 169 -9.60 8.17 20.17
CA TRP A 169 -8.59 8.69 19.23
C TRP A 169 -8.08 10.08 19.63
N ASP A 170 -8.90 10.89 20.30
CA ASP A 170 -8.54 12.21 20.80
C ASP A 170 -7.48 12.13 21.90
N ARG A 171 -7.59 11.15 22.80
CA ARG A 171 -6.58 10.92 23.84
C ARG A 171 -5.25 10.37 23.31
N LEU A 172 -5.25 9.73 22.14
CA LEU A 172 -4.06 9.10 21.56
C LEU A 172 -3.35 9.96 20.54
N LEU A 173 -4.10 10.71 19.74
CA LEU A 173 -3.62 11.45 18.57
C LEU A 173 -4.06 12.92 18.56
N GLY A 174 -4.88 13.35 19.51
CA GLY A 174 -5.28 14.75 19.65
C GLY A 174 -4.08 15.63 19.99
N TRP A 175 -4.13 16.87 19.51
CA TRP A 175 -3.12 17.91 19.75
C TRP A 175 -3.69 19.04 20.60
#